data_AF-A0A2N7UJ96-F1
#
_entry.id   AF-A0A2N7UJ96-F1
#
_cell.length_a   1.000
_cell.length_b   1.000
_cell.length_c   1.000
_cell.angle_alpha   90.00
_cell.angle_beta   90.00
_cell.angle_gamma   90.00
#
_symmetry.space_group_name_H-M   'P 1'
#
loop_
_entity.id
_entity.type
_entity.pdbx_description
1 polymer ?
#
loop_
_entity_poly.entity_id
_entity_poly.type
_entity_poly.pdbx_seq_one_letter_code
_entity_poly.pdbx_strand_id
1 'polypeptide(L)'
;MKVARHTSPRDSVAWQTALDHALAAHGGSDALAHYPHVAQAFPSPAPNPYTREHPLLDYRGLKEWASSRGWRVRPAPERAEDNQKYSPPVRFTRLPDTPSRASAYH
;
A
#
# COMPACT_ATOMS: atom_id res chain seq x y z
N MET A 1 -10.03 -14.16 -24.98
CA MET A 1 -10.42 -12.81 -24.52
C MET A 1 -9.94 -12.65 -23.08
N LYS A 2 -8.93 -11.83 -22.80
CA LYS A 2 -8.42 -11.63 -21.42
C LYS A 2 -9.27 -10.55 -20.75
N VAL A 3 -10.12 -10.97 -19.82
CA VAL A 3 -10.88 -10.06 -18.96
C VAL A 3 -9.88 -9.25 -18.13
N ALA A 4 -9.86 -7.92 -18.33
CA ALA A 4 -9.32 -7.02 -17.34
C ALA A 4 -10.12 -7.30 -16.06
N ARG A 5 -9.47 -7.89 -15.05
CA ARG A 5 -10.14 -8.16 -13.77
C ARG A 5 -10.44 -6.80 -13.17
N HIS A 6 -11.64 -6.29 -13.41
CA HIS A 6 -12.17 -5.18 -12.64
C HIS A 6 -12.17 -5.67 -11.20
N THR A 7 -11.24 -5.17 -10.38
CA THR A 7 -11.22 -5.47 -8.96
C THR A 7 -12.55 -4.98 -8.40
N SER A 8 -13.46 -5.90 -8.08
CA SER A 8 -14.75 -5.50 -7.54
C SER A 8 -14.48 -4.90 -6.17
N PRO A 9 -15.28 -3.94 -5.68
CA PRO A 9 -15.09 -3.34 -4.36
C PRO A 9 -14.96 -4.37 -3.24
N ARG A 10 -15.65 -5.53 -3.38
CA ARG A 10 -15.58 -6.66 -2.46
C ARG A 10 -14.22 -7.36 -2.45
N ASP A 11 -13.57 -7.47 -3.61
CA ASP A 11 -12.21 -8.00 -3.72
C ASP A 11 -11.21 -7.04 -3.08
N SER A 12 -11.33 -5.73 -3.33
CA SER A 12 -10.44 -4.73 -2.76
C SER A 12 -10.45 -4.74 -1.23
N VAL A 13 -11.63 -4.87 -0.61
CA VAL A 13 -11.75 -4.97 0.85
C VAL A 13 -11.07 -6.24 1.37
N ALA A 14 -11.24 -7.38 0.71
CA ALA A 14 -10.56 -8.62 1.11
C ALA A 14 -9.03 -8.49 1.06
N TRP A 15 -8.50 -7.83 0.02
CA TRP A 15 -7.07 -7.53 -0.10
C TRP A 15 -6.59 -6.55 0.98
N GLN A 16 -7.37 -5.53 1.34
CA GLN A 16 -7.04 -4.63 2.44
C GLN A 16 -6.99 -5.37 3.78
N THR A 17 -7.94 -6.26 4.05
CA THR A 17 -7.97 -7.09 5.27
C THR A 17 -6.78 -8.04 5.30
N ALA A 18 -6.43 -8.69 4.19
CA ALA A 18 -5.26 -9.56 4.11
C ALA A 18 -3.96 -8.78 4.36
N LEU A 19 -3.84 -7.57 3.81
CA LEU A 19 -2.70 -6.69 4.04
C LEU A 19 -2.60 -6.25 5.51
N ASP A 20 -3.74 -5.90 6.14
CA ASP A 20 -3.82 -5.56 7.56
C ASP A 20 -3.29 -6.71 8.44
N HIS A 21 -3.82 -7.91 8.22
CA HIS A 21 -3.39 -9.11 8.96
C HIS A 21 -1.91 -9.43 8.72
N ALA A 22 -1.40 -9.28 7.49
CA ALA A 22 0.00 -9.52 7.18
C ALA A 22 0.92 -8.51 7.91
N LEU A 23 0.55 -7.22 7.94
CA LEU A 23 1.30 -6.20 8.67
C LEU A 23 1.24 -6.41 10.18
N ALA A 24 0.08 -6.81 10.73
CA ALA A 24 -0.07 -7.13 12.14
C ALA A 24 0.75 -8.36 12.55
N ALA A 25 0.74 -9.42 11.72
CA ALA A 25 1.51 -10.64 11.94
C ALA A 25 3.02 -10.44 11.76
N HIS A 26 3.43 -9.46 10.95
CA HIS A 26 4.85 -9.19 10.71
C HIS A 26 5.59 -8.78 12.00
N GLY A 27 4.93 -8.05 12.90
CA GLY A 27 5.46 -7.67 14.23
C GLY A 27 6.68 -6.72 14.22
N GLY A 28 7.34 -6.55 13.07
CA GLY A 28 8.52 -5.69 12.90
C GLY A 28 8.19 -4.21 12.62
N SER A 29 9.23 -3.38 12.64
CA SER A 29 9.13 -1.94 12.37
C SER A 29 9.16 -1.60 10.87
N ASP A 30 9.42 -2.58 10.01
CA ASP A 30 9.58 -2.39 8.57
C ASP A 30 9.08 -3.61 7.80
N ALA A 31 8.16 -3.41 6.86
CA ALA A 31 7.60 -4.45 6.01
C ALA A 31 7.60 -4.01 4.54
N LEU A 32 7.73 -4.97 3.62
CA LEU A 32 7.67 -4.75 2.18
C LEU A 32 6.49 -5.49 1.58
N ALA A 33 5.71 -4.81 0.73
CA ALA A 33 4.63 -5.41 -0.04
C ALA A 33 4.85 -5.21 -1.53
N HIS A 34 4.52 -6.24 -2.31
CA HIS A 34 4.63 -6.18 -3.77
C HIS A 34 3.53 -5.29 -4.35
N TYR A 35 3.89 -4.47 -5.35
CA TYR A 35 2.98 -3.53 -5.99
C TYR A 35 1.63 -4.15 -6.42
N PRO A 36 1.58 -5.34 -7.05
CA PRO A 36 0.31 -5.93 -7.49
C PRO A 36 -0.71 -6.15 -6.36
N HIS A 37 -0.26 -6.60 -5.19
CA HIS A 37 -1.15 -6.85 -4.05
C HIS A 37 -1.70 -5.54 -3.47
N VAL A 38 -0.86 -4.51 -3.40
CA VAL A 38 -1.27 -3.20 -2.87
C VAL A 38 -2.19 -2.49 -3.88
N ALA A 39 -1.93 -2.63 -5.17
CA ALA A 39 -2.78 -2.10 -6.24
C ALA A 39 -4.16 -2.80 -6.29
N GLN A 40 -4.24 -4.08 -5.88
CA GLN A 40 -5.52 -4.77 -5.70
C GLN A 40 -6.28 -4.30 -4.45
N ALA A 41 -5.57 -3.98 -3.37
CA ALA A 41 -6.18 -3.43 -2.16
C ALA A 41 -6.68 -1.98 -2.35
N PHE A 42 -5.92 -1.18 -3.10
CA PHE A 42 -6.20 0.24 -3.36
C PHE A 42 -6.17 0.52 -4.86
N PRO A 43 -7.15 0.03 -5.64
CA PRO A 43 -7.22 0.32 -7.05
C PRO A 43 -7.64 1.78 -7.27
N SER A 44 -6.85 2.52 -8.03
CA SER A 44 -7.21 3.84 -8.53
C SER A 44 -8.25 3.71 -9.64
N PRO A 45 -9.22 4.64 -9.74
CA PRO A 45 -10.16 4.68 -10.85
C PRO A 45 -9.48 5.06 -12.18
N ALA A 46 -8.26 5.60 -12.14
CA ALA A 46 -7.50 5.92 -13.32
C ALA A 46 -6.85 4.65 -13.94
N PRO A 47 -6.84 4.54 -15.27
CA PRO A 47 -6.14 3.45 -15.95
C PRO A 47 -4.63 3.56 -15.69
N ASN A 48 -3.97 2.42 -15.53
CA ASN A 48 -2.53 2.37 -15.38
C ASN A 48 -1.85 2.66 -16.74
N PRO A 49 -1.07 3.75 -16.87
CA PRO A 49 -0.47 4.14 -18.13
C PRO A 49 0.78 3.32 -18.49
N TYR A 50 1.34 2.56 -17.53
CA TYR A 50 2.62 1.85 -17.70
C TYR A 50 2.43 0.34 -17.85
N THR A 51 1.52 -0.26 -17.07
CA THR A 51 1.29 -1.71 -17.09
C THR A 51 -0.21 -2.02 -17.18
N ARG A 52 -0.61 -2.83 -18.17
CA ARG A 52 -2.01 -3.25 -18.35
C ARG A 52 -2.42 -4.45 -17.50
N GLU A 53 -1.49 -5.02 -16.76
CA GLU A 53 -1.69 -6.25 -15.98
C GLU A 53 -2.32 -5.98 -14.62
N HIS A 54 -2.12 -4.79 -14.05
CA HIS A 54 -2.62 -4.41 -12.73
C HIS A 54 -3.19 -2.99 -12.75
N PRO A 55 -4.23 -2.72 -11.94
CA PRO A 55 -4.77 -1.37 -11.80
C PRO A 55 -3.70 -0.40 -11.27
N LEU A 56 -3.88 0.89 -11.53
CA LEU A 56 -3.00 1.91 -10.97
C LEU A 56 -3.23 1.95 -9.45
N LEU A 57 -2.17 2.01 -8.66
CA LEU A 57 -2.28 2.13 -7.21
C LEU A 57 -2.81 3.52 -6.80
N ASP A 58 -3.89 3.56 -6.01
CA ASP A 58 -4.33 4.78 -5.32
C ASP A 58 -3.43 5.05 -4.11
N TYR A 59 -2.31 5.73 -4.37
CA TYR A 59 -1.30 6.00 -3.35
C TYR A 59 -1.83 6.87 -2.20
N ARG A 60 -2.82 7.73 -2.49
CA ARG A 60 -3.44 8.60 -1.49
C ARG A 60 -4.23 7.78 -0.47
N GLY A 61 -5.18 6.96 -0.92
CA GLY A 61 -5.98 6.11 -0.05
C GLY A 61 -5.13 5.10 0.72
N LEU A 62 -4.10 4.53 0.08
CA LEU A 62 -3.13 3.68 0.76
C LEU A 62 -2.41 4.42 1.90
N LYS A 63 -1.95 5.65 1.65
CA LYS A 63 -1.24 6.44 2.66
C LYS A 63 -2.13 6.81 3.84
N GLU A 64 -3.38 7.19 3.57
CA GLU A 64 -4.38 7.50 4.61
C GLU A 64 -4.71 6.26 5.45
N TRP A 65 -4.99 5.13 4.78
CA TRP A 65 -5.27 3.84 5.42
C TRP A 65 -4.13 3.37 6.33
N ALA A 66 -2.89 3.48 5.84
CA ALA A 66 -1.70 3.07 6.57
C ALA A 66 -1.41 4.02 7.74
N SER A 67 -1.54 5.33 7.54
CA SER A 67 -1.32 6.33 8.60
C SER A 67 -2.30 6.13 9.75
N SER A 68 -3.57 5.81 9.45
CA SER A 68 -4.59 5.47 10.45
C SER A 68 -4.24 4.24 11.29
N ARG A 69 -3.31 3.40 10.83
CA ARG A 69 -2.85 2.18 11.51
C ARG A 69 -1.44 2.31 12.10
N GLY A 70 -0.90 3.53 12.13
CA GLY A 70 0.46 3.77 12.61
C GLY A 70 1.55 3.33 11.64
N TRP A 71 1.27 3.26 10.34
CA TRP A 71 2.24 2.92 9.30
C TRP A 71 2.51 4.12 8.37
N ARG A 72 3.78 4.29 8.01
CA ARG A 72 4.24 5.20 6.96
C ARG A 72 4.50 4.41 5.69
N VAL A 73 3.99 4.92 4.58
CA VAL A 73 4.14 4.29 3.26
C VAL A 73 5.12 5.08 2.41
N ARG A 74 6.07 4.39 1.80
CA ARG A 74 7.00 4.94 0.80
C ARG A 74 7.18 3.95 -0.37
N PRO A 75 7.31 4.43 -1.61
CA PRO A 75 7.79 3.57 -2.69
C PRO A 75 9.24 3.19 -2.38
N ALA A 76 9.60 1.94 -2.65
CA ALA A 76 10.95 1.41 -2.49
C ALA A 76 11.52 1.01 -3.86
N PRO A 77 11.82 1.98 -4.75
CA PRO A 77 12.37 1.69 -6.08
C PRO A 77 13.74 1.01 -5.99
N GLU A 78 14.50 1.23 -4.90
CA GLU A 78 15.76 0.52 -4.65
C GLU A 78 15.58 -1.00 -4.41
N ARG A 79 14.35 -1.46 -4.19
CA ARG A 79 14.00 -2.87 -4.02
C ARG A 79 13.26 -3.43 -5.24
N ALA A 80 13.03 -2.62 -6.27
CA ALA A 80 12.43 -3.07 -7.51
C ALA A 80 13.48 -3.88 -8.31
N GLU A 81 13.05 -5.01 -8.85
CA GLU A 81 13.83 -5.72 -9.86
C GLU A 81 13.86 -4.90 -11.17
N ASP A 82 14.85 -5.10 -12.03
CA ASP A 82 15.02 -4.35 -13.30
C ASP A 82 13.74 -4.31 -14.15
N ASN A 83 12.94 -5.38 -14.09
CA ASN A 83 11.68 -5.51 -14.83
C ASN A 83 10.47 -4.84 -14.15
N GLN A 84 10.64 -4.23 -12.98
CA GLN A 84 9.58 -3.59 -12.17
C GLN A 84 9.76 -2.07 -12.04
N LYS A 85 10.55 -1.47 -12.94
CA LYS A 85 10.89 -0.02 -12.93
C LYS A 85 9.69 0.93 -12.81
N TYR A 86 8.52 0.53 -13.32
CA TYR A 86 7.30 1.33 -13.33
C TYR A 86 6.28 0.94 -12.25
N SER A 87 6.58 -0.07 -11.44
CA SER A 87 5.69 -0.58 -10.40
C SER A 87 6.52 -1.01 -9.20
N PRO A 88 7.25 -0.07 -8.56
CA PRO A 88 8.15 -0.41 -7.47
C PRO A 88 7.36 -0.96 -6.26
N PRO A 89 7.97 -1.86 -5.47
CA PRO A 89 7.35 -2.35 -4.25
C PRO A 89 7.13 -1.21 -3.25
N VAL A 90 6.20 -1.45 -2.33
CA VAL A 90 5.79 -0.48 -1.33
C VAL A 90 6.36 -0.89 0.02
N ARG A 91 7.04 0.04 0.68
CA ARG A 91 7.59 -0.13 2.01
C ARG A 91 6.67 0.50 3.06
N PHE A 92 6.39 -0.27 4.10
CA PHE A 92 5.63 0.10 5.28
C PHE A 92 6.58 0.20 6.46
N THR A 93 6.75 1.39 7.00
CA THR A 93 7.58 1.62 8.19
C THR A 93 6.69 2.03 9.33
N ARG A 94 6.83 1.44 10.50
CA ARG A 94 6.01 1.81 11.65
C ARG A 94 6.30 3.27 12.01
N LEU A 95 5.27 4.08 12.13
CA LEU A 95 5.42 5.43 12.64
C LEU A 95 5.92 5.31 14.08
N PRO A 96 6.96 6.07 14.47
CA PRO A 96 7.25 6.21 15.90
C PRO A 96 5.95 6.68 16.55
N ASP A 97 5.58 6.06 17.66
CA ASP A 97 4.55 6.58 18.54
C ASP A 97 5.05 7.95 19.00
N THR A 98 4.75 8.98 18.22
CA THR A 98 4.83 10.34 18.72
C THR A 98 3.64 10.43 19.64
N PRO A 99 3.82 10.44 20.98
CA PRO A 99 2.74 10.87 21.84
C PRO A 99 2.34 12.24 21.30
N SER A 100 1.10 12.34 20.86
CA SER A 100 0.45 13.59 20.49
C SER A 100 0.89 14.63 21.50
N ARG A 101 1.57 15.67 21.04
CA ARG A 101 2.15 16.74 21.85
C ARG A 101 1.02 17.53 22.53
N ALA A 102 0.42 16.94 23.55
CA ALA A 102 -0.55 17.52 24.45
C ALA A 102 0.13 17.76 25.80
N SER A 103 1.24 18.50 25.79
CA SER A 103 1.80 19.15 26.97
C SER A 103 2.81 20.17 26.52
N ALA A 104 2.39 21.44 26.47
CA ALA A 104 3.22 22.61 26.77
C ALA A 104 2.44 23.88 26.41
N TYR A 105 1.43 24.22 27.23
CA TYR A 105 1.21 25.62 27.58
C TYR A 105 0.94 25.66 29.08
N HIS A 106 1.88 26.29 29.77
CA HIS A 106 1.86 26.65 31.18
C HIS A 106 0.79 27.70 31.46
#